data_AF-A0A2T5C057-F1
#
_entry.id   AF-A0A2T5C057-F1
#
_cell.length_a   1.000
_cell.length_b   1.000
_cell.length_c   1.000
_cell.angle_alpha   90.00
_cell.angle_beta   90.00
_cell.angle_gamma   90.00
#
_symmetry.space_group_name_H-M   'P 1'
#
loop_
_entity.id
_entity.type
_entity.pdbx_description
1 polymer ?
#
loop_
_entity_poly.entity_id
_entity_poly.type
_entity_poly.pdbx_seq_one_letter_code
_entity_poly.pdbx_strand_id
1 'polypeptide(L)'
;MILEGEHQKQDFKYCISDSRKIAKSLVAFANTDGGRLLIGVKDNGNIAGIRSDEEYYMIESAAKIFSKPEIEFSSRQHLVDNKVVLEIIVESSPNKPHFAKDDENKWWAYYRHHDENKLANKVMIEVWRKQKRPKGVFINYSKDEKFLLDYLSRQASITQSAYARKAGITYRAAEAILSDFIVVGILKIVLGEKQISYALADDFDRESWEQPPSN
;
A
#
# COMPACT_ATOMS: atom_id res chain seq x y z
N MET A 1 13.45 -3.57 -19.31
CA MET A 1 12.45 -4.31 -18.50
C MET A 1 13.10 -5.34 -17.61
N ILE A 2 13.54 -6.51 -18.13
CA ILE A 2 14.08 -7.58 -17.26
C ILE A 2 15.38 -7.18 -16.55
N LEU A 3 16.27 -6.44 -17.23
CA LEU A 3 17.52 -5.94 -16.64
C LEU A 3 17.32 -4.95 -15.48
N GLU A 4 16.12 -4.38 -15.31
CA GLU A 4 15.81 -3.50 -14.18
C GLU A 4 15.65 -4.29 -12.87
N GLY A 5 15.47 -5.61 -12.93
CA GLY A 5 15.26 -6.47 -11.76
C GLY A 5 13.91 -6.24 -11.07
N GLU A 6 13.66 -6.91 -9.94
CA GLU A 6 12.47 -6.66 -9.12
C GLU A 6 12.63 -5.36 -8.32
N HIS A 7 11.55 -4.59 -8.24
CA HIS A 7 11.52 -3.31 -7.52
C HIS A 7 10.07 -2.92 -7.19
N GLN A 8 9.85 -1.72 -6.64
CA GLN A 8 8.52 -1.26 -6.19
C GLN A 8 7.40 -1.42 -7.21
N LYS A 9 7.71 -1.15 -8.48
CA LYS A 9 6.78 -1.20 -9.62
C LYS A 9 6.98 -2.40 -10.54
N GLN A 10 7.82 -3.37 -10.18
CA GLN A 10 8.07 -4.57 -11.00
C GLN A 10 8.25 -5.82 -10.14
N ASP A 11 7.50 -6.87 -10.45
CA ASP A 11 7.56 -8.19 -9.81
C ASP A 11 7.68 -9.26 -10.90
N PHE A 12 8.48 -10.31 -10.67
CA PHE A 12 8.67 -11.43 -11.58
C PHE A 12 7.94 -12.67 -11.07
N LYS A 13 7.33 -13.41 -12.00
CA LYS A 13 6.73 -14.70 -11.70
C LYS A 13 7.13 -15.69 -12.78
N TYR A 14 7.80 -16.75 -12.37
CA TYR A 14 8.16 -17.83 -13.28
C TYR A 14 6.92 -18.50 -13.88
N CYS A 15 5.94 -18.84 -13.03
CA CYS A 15 4.65 -19.40 -13.41
C CYS A 15 3.59 -19.03 -12.37
N ILE A 16 2.31 -19.21 -12.72
CA ILE A 16 1.21 -19.03 -11.79
C ILE A 16 0.70 -20.39 -11.34
N SER A 17 0.85 -20.71 -10.06
CA SER A 17 0.28 -21.93 -9.48
C SER A 17 -1.03 -21.68 -8.72
N ASP A 18 -1.29 -20.41 -8.35
CA ASP A 18 -2.43 -20.02 -7.52
C ASP A 18 -2.77 -18.55 -7.74
N SER A 19 -3.99 -18.29 -8.21
CA SER A 19 -4.53 -16.94 -8.41
C SER A 19 -4.55 -16.11 -7.13
N ARG A 20 -4.66 -16.70 -5.93
CA ARG A 20 -4.61 -15.95 -4.66
C ARG A 20 -3.26 -15.30 -4.42
N LYS A 21 -2.16 -15.96 -4.81
CA LYS A 21 -0.81 -15.39 -4.71
C LYS A 21 -0.65 -14.18 -5.63
N ILE A 22 -1.20 -14.26 -6.84
CA ILE A 22 -1.23 -13.15 -7.80
C ILE A 22 -2.08 -12.00 -7.29
N ALA A 23 -3.24 -12.30 -6.68
CA ALA A 23 -4.12 -11.28 -6.12
C ALA A 23 -3.40 -10.41 -5.07
N LYS A 24 -2.47 -11.00 -4.28
CA LYS A 24 -1.63 -10.22 -3.35
C LYS A 24 -0.76 -9.18 -4.07
N SER A 25 -0.09 -9.56 -5.17
CA SER A 25 0.71 -8.62 -5.98
C SER A 25 -0.17 -7.55 -6.64
N LEU A 26 -1.29 -7.94 -7.26
CA LEU A 26 -2.21 -6.99 -7.90
C LEU A 26 -2.75 -5.96 -6.89
N VAL A 27 -3.22 -6.42 -5.73
CA VAL A 27 -3.72 -5.55 -4.65
C VAL A 27 -2.63 -4.62 -4.12
N ALA A 28 -1.40 -5.12 -3.95
CA ALA A 28 -0.29 -4.29 -3.50
C ALA A 28 0.03 -3.17 -4.51
N PHE A 29 0.08 -3.48 -5.81
CA PHE A 29 0.26 -2.46 -6.85
C PHE A 29 -0.89 -1.45 -6.87
N ALA A 30 -2.13 -1.93 -6.88
CA ALA A 30 -3.33 -1.08 -6.90
C ALA A 30 -3.42 -0.15 -5.69
N ASN A 31 -2.96 -0.59 -4.51
CA ASN A 31 -2.94 0.23 -3.29
C ASN A 31 -1.75 1.19 -3.20
N THR A 32 -0.70 1.00 -4.00
CA THR A 32 0.54 1.80 -3.95
C THR A 32 0.66 2.67 -5.21
N ASP A 33 1.79 2.63 -5.92
CA ASP A 33 2.08 3.50 -7.06
C ASP A 33 1.76 2.87 -8.42
N GLY A 34 0.98 1.78 -8.43
CA GLY A 34 0.86 0.88 -9.57
C GLY A 34 2.15 0.09 -9.83
N GLY A 35 2.18 -0.63 -10.94
CA GLY A 35 3.33 -1.40 -11.37
C GLY A 35 2.98 -2.44 -12.42
N ARG A 36 3.94 -3.34 -12.67
CA ARG A 36 3.79 -4.44 -13.61
C ARG A 36 4.28 -5.77 -13.05
N LEU A 37 3.62 -6.83 -13.48
CA LEU A 37 4.00 -8.21 -13.21
C LEU A 37 4.49 -8.84 -14.52
N LEU A 38 5.71 -9.38 -14.55
CA LEU A 38 6.22 -10.14 -15.70
C LEU A 38 6.12 -11.63 -15.43
N ILE A 39 5.31 -12.32 -16.22
CA ILE A 39 5.03 -13.75 -16.07
C ILE A 39 5.77 -14.54 -17.14
N GLY A 40 6.37 -15.66 -16.75
CA GLY A 40 7.32 -16.41 -17.57
C GLY A 40 8.77 -15.94 -17.38
N VAL A 41 9.06 -15.22 -16.30
CA VAL A 41 10.41 -14.73 -15.94
C VAL A 41 10.79 -15.28 -14.57
N LYS A 42 11.95 -15.94 -14.47
CA LYS A 42 12.50 -16.42 -13.19
C LYS A 42 13.08 -15.25 -12.38
N ASP A 43 13.24 -15.44 -11.08
CA ASP A 43 13.78 -14.43 -10.15
C ASP A 43 15.20 -13.97 -10.55
N ASN A 44 15.96 -14.82 -11.24
CA ASN A 44 17.28 -14.47 -11.79
C ASN A 44 17.23 -13.79 -13.18
N GLY A 45 16.05 -13.36 -13.63
CA GLY A 45 15.82 -12.71 -14.93
C GLY A 45 15.76 -13.66 -16.12
N ASN A 46 15.97 -14.98 -15.94
CA ASN A 46 15.91 -15.92 -17.06
C ASN A 46 14.50 -16.10 -17.60
N ILE A 47 14.38 -16.06 -18.93
CA ILE A 47 13.10 -16.19 -19.63
C ILE A 47 12.72 -17.66 -19.72
N ALA A 48 11.63 -18.02 -19.04
CA ALA A 48 11.00 -19.32 -19.12
C ALA A 48 9.93 -19.38 -20.21
N GLY A 49 9.19 -18.29 -20.35
CA GLY A 49 8.01 -18.18 -21.19
C GLY A 49 6.76 -18.80 -20.56
N ILE A 50 5.59 -18.28 -20.95
CA ILE A 50 4.29 -18.92 -20.74
C ILE A 50 3.98 -19.86 -21.91
N ARG A 51 3.14 -20.87 -21.68
CA ARG A 51 2.88 -21.95 -22.65
C ARG A 51 1.45 -21.99 -23.17
N SER A 52 0.53 -21.29 -22.51
CA SER A 52 -0.88 -21.25 -22.85
C SER A 52 -1.49 -19.93 -22.40
N ASP A 53 -2.79 -19.74 -22.69
CA ASP A 53 -3.55 -18.61 -22.17
C ASP A 53 -3.98 -18.82 -20.69
N GLU A 54 -3.61 -19.93 -20.08
CA GLU A 54 -3.99 -20.29 -18.70
C GLU A 54 -3.54 -19.23 -17.70
N GLU A 55 -2.31 -18.73 -17.82
CA GLU A 55 -1.81 -17.66 -16.95
C GLU A 55 -2.69 -16.42 -17.01
N TYR A 56 -3.18 -16.04 -18.19
CA TYR A 56 -4.07 -14.90 -18.35
C TYR A 56 -5.39 -15.11 -17.57
N TYR A 57 -6.03 -16.27 -17.72
CA TYR A 57 -7.26 -16.59 -16.98
C TYR A 57 -7.03 -16.64 -15.46
N MET A 58 -5.85 -17.10 -15.01
CA MET A 58 -5.50 -17.09 -13.60
C MET A 58 -5.32 -15.67 -13.05
N ILE A 59 -4.79 -14.74 -13.83
CA ILE A 59 -4.70 -13.31 -13.48
C ILE A 59 -6.10 -12.70 -13.46
N GLU A 60 -6.96 -13.02 -14.42
CA GLU A 60 -8.34 -12.57 -14.45
C GLU A 60 -9.09 -13.01 -13.18
N SER A 61 -8.93 -14.27 -12.79
CA SER A 61 -9.47 -14.81 -11.54
C SER A 61 -8.90 -14.10 -10.31
N ALA A 62 -7.59 -13.82 -10.30
CA ALA A 62 -6.94 -13.05 -9.24
C ALA A 62 -7.54 -11.64 -9.08
N ALA A 63 -7.79 -10.97 -10.21
CA ALA A 63 -8.30 -9.61 -10.28
C ALA A 63 -9.79 -9.48 -9.93
N LYS A 64 -10.62 -10.45 -10.35
CA LYS A 64 -12.10 -10.38 -10.22
C LYS A 64 -12.64 -11.18 -9.04
N ILE A 65 -12.09 -12.36 -8.77
CA ILE A 65 -12.63 -13.30 -7.76
C ILE A 65 -11.89 -13.17 -6.43
N PHE A 66 -10.57 -13.06 -6.48
CA PHE A 66 -9.72 -13.02 -5.29
C PHE A 66 -9.30 -11.62 -4.84
N SER A 67 -9.78 -10.57 -5.53
CA SER A 67 -9.56 -9.18 -5.15
C SER A 67 -10.89 -8.46 -4.94
N LYS A 68 -10.95 -7.54 -3.97
CA LYS A 68 -12.10 -6.65 -3.77
C LYS A 68 -11.67 -5.24 -3.33
N PRO A 69 -12.20 -4.15 -3.90
CA PRO A 69 -12.88 -4.12 -5.20
C PRO A 69 -12.07 -4.83 -6.29
N GLU A 70 -12.72 -5.21 -7.39
CA GLU A 70 -12.04 -5.82 -8.53
C GLU A 70 -10.91 -4.91 -9.02
N ILE A 71 -9.85 -5.51 -9.57
CA ILE A 71 -8.68 -4.78 -10.06
C ILE A 71 -8.71 -4.74 -11.58
N GLU A 72 -8.74 -3.54 -12.13
CA GLU A 72 -8.53 -3.35 -13.56
C GLU A 72 -7.04 -3.48 -13.89
N PHE A 73 -6.74 -4.18 -14.98
CA PHE A 73 -5.38 -4.33 -15.50
C PHE A 73 -5.38 -4.31 -17.02
N SER A 74 -4.24 -3.95 -17.61
CA SER A 74 -3.98 -4.18 -19.03
C SER A 74 -2.89 -5.25 -19.20
N SER A 75 -2.84 -5.89 -20.36
CA SER A 75 -1.85 -6.93 -20.63
C SER A 75 -1.12 -6.70 -21.95
N ARG A 76 0.14 -7.15 -22.01
CA ARG A 76 0.97 -7.15 -23.21
C ARG A 76 1.75 -8.45 -23.29
N GLN A 77 1.86 -9.00 -24.49
CA GLN A 77 2.71 -10.16 -24.74
C GLN A 77 4.02 -9.71 -25.39
N HIS A 78 5.13 -10.21 -24.88
CA HIS A 78 6.46 -9.95 -25.39
C HIS A 78 7.08 -11.26 -25.89
N LEU A 79 7.45 -11.33 -27.16
CA LEU A 79 8.16 -12.48 -27.72
C LEU A 79 9.67 -12.27 -27.58
N VAL A 80 10.34 -13.11 -26.81
CA VAL A 80 11.79 -13.07 -26.60
C VAL A 80 12.34 -14.50 -26.67
N ASP A 81 13.35 -14.74 -27.51
CA ASP A 81 13.96 -16.07 -27.71
C ASP A 81 12.93 -17.19 -27.98
N ASN A 82 11.96 -16.91 -28.84
CA ASN A 82 10.81 -17.79 -29.15
C ASN A 82 9.95 -18.19 -27.94
N LYS A 83 10.03 -17.43 -26.84
CA LYS A 83 9.21 -17.58 -25.64
C LYS A 83 8.36 -16.35 -25.44
N VAL A 84 7.12 -16.54 -24.97
CA VAL A 84 6.20 -15.44 -24.68
C VAL A 84 6.30 -15.07 -23.21
N VAL A 85 6.52 -13.79 -22.90
CA VAL A 85 6.40 -13.22 -21.56
C VAL A 85 5.12 -12.40 -21.50
N LEU A 86 4.29 -12.65 -20.49
CA LEU A 86 3.06 -11.89 -20.27
C LEU A 86 3.32 -10.78 -19.26
N GLU A 87 3.20 -9.53 -19.71
CA GLU A 87 3.24 -8.35 -18.86
C GLU A 87 1.81 -7.98 -18.46
N ILE A 88 1.56 -7.87 -17.16
CA ILE A 88 0.31 -7.34 -16.59
C ILE A 88 0.61 -5.99 -15.96
N ILE A 89 -0.12 -4.96 -16.34
CA ILE A 89 0.07 -3.58 -15.88
C ILE A 89 -1.13 -3.21 -15.02
N VAL A 90 -0.87 -2.79 -13.79
CA VAL A 90 -1.86 -2.35 -12.81
C VAL A 90 -1.54 -0.91 -12.42
N GLU A 91 -2.50 -0.01 -12.62
CA GLU A 91 -2.35 1.38 -12.20
C GLU A 91 -2.61 1.53 -10.69
N SER A 92 -2.11 2.62 -10.09
CA SER A 92 -2.56 3.01 -8.75
C SER A 92 -4.05 3.29 -8.79
N SER A 93 -4.84 2.55 -8.03
CA SER A 93 -6.28 2.65 -8.05
C SER A 93 -6.77 3.92 -7.35
N PRO A 94 -7.80 4.62 -7.85
CA PRO A 94 -8.51 5.65 -7.11
C PRO A 94 -9.48 5.06 -6.06
N ASN A 95 -9.73 3.73 -6.10
CA ASN A 95 -10.70 3.03 -5.27
C ASN A 95 -10.09 2.28 -4.09
N LYS A 96 -8.91 2.71 -3.61
CA LYS A 96 -8.26 2.17 -2.41
C LYS A 96 -9.20 2.23 -1.19
N PRO A 97 -9.11 1.29 -0.23
CA PRO A 97 -8.26 0.08 -0.26
C PRO A 97 -8.84 -1.06 -1.09
N HIS A 98 -7.96 -1.77 -1.80
CA HIS A 98 -8.18 -3.11 -2.31
C HIS A 98 -7.70 -4.17 -1.31
N PHE A 99 -8.32 -5.35 -1.36
CA PHE A 99 -8.04 -6.49 -0.50
C PHE A 99 -7.91 -7.76 -1.34
N ALA A 100 -6.95 -8.62 -0.99
CA ALA A 100 -6.81 -9.97 -1.55
C ALA A 100 -7.38 -11.00 -0.57
N LYS A 101 -7.99 -12.05 -1.10
CA LYS A 101 -8.52 -13.19 -0.35
C LYS A 101 -7.42 -14.22 -0.09
N ASP A 102 -7.29 -14.69 1.15
CA ASP A 102 -6.40 -15.80 1.49
C ASP A 102 -7.10 -17.17 1.38
N ASP A 103 -6.38 -18.23 1.78
CA ASP A 103 -6.85 -19.61 1.71
C ASP A 103 -8.00 -19.89 2.69
N GLU A 104 -8.08 -19.13 3.78
CA GLU A 104 -9.16 -19.19 4.78
C GLU A 104 -10.35 -18.27 4.42
N ASN A 105 -10.38 -17.75 3.20
CA ASN A 105 -11.38 -16.80 2.71
C ASN A 105 -11.40 -15.43 3.42
N LYS A 106 -10.35 -15.10 4.17
CA LYS A 106 -10.19 -13.80 4.84
C LYS A 106 -9.56 -12.79 3.89
N TRP A 107 -9.93 -11.53 4.10
CA TRP A 107 -9.55 -10.42 3.22
C TRP A 107 -8.49 -9.56 3.86
N TRP A 108 -7.41 -9.30 3.12
CA TRP A 108 -6.24 -8.57 3.58
C TRP A 108 -5.83 -7.51 2.59
N ALA A 109 -5.52 -6.31 3.08
CA ALA A 109 -4.96 -5.25 2.25
C ALA A 109 -3.44 -5.37 2.26
N TYR A 110 -2.84 -5.22 1.08
CA TYR A 110 -1.39 -5.25 0.88
C TYR A 110 -0.93 -3.92 0.28
N TYR A 111 0.33 -3.58 0.49
CA TYR A 111 1.03 -2.46 -0.15
C TYR A 111 2.42 -2.91 -0.62
N ARG A 112 3.02 -2.17 -1.55
CA ARG A 112 4.38 -2.40 -2.01
C ARG A 112 5.36 -1.70 -1.08
N HIS A 113 6.40 -2.41 -0.67
CA HIS A 113 7.56 -1.86 0.02
C HIS A 113 8.80 -2.43 -0.64
N HIS A 114 9.45 -1.64 -1.49
CA HIS A 114 10.47 -2.16 -2.40
C HIS A 114 9.91 -3.32 -3.24
N ASP A 115 10.64 -4.41 -3.41
CA ASP A 115 10.24 -5.60 -4.15
C ASP A 115 9.17 -6.47 -3.45
N GLU A 116 8.81 -6.16 -2.19
CA GLU A 116 7.91 -6.99 -1.39
C GLU A 116 6.44 -6.51 -1.33
N ASN A 117 5.52 -7.47 -1.14
CA ASN A 117 4.11 -7.22 -0.80
C ASN A 117 3.90 -7.34 0.72
N LYS A 118 3.74 -6.22 1.43
CA LYS A 118 3.56 -6.19 2.90
C LYS A 118 2.09 -5.95 3.30
N LEU A 119 1.70 -6.47 4.47
CA LEU A 119 0.35 -6.29 5.02
C LEU A 119 0.12 -4.87 5.51
N ALA A 120 -0.94 -4.21 5.03
CA ALA A 120 -1.34 -2.90 5.52
C ALA A 120 -1.93 -3.01 6.93
N ASN A 121 -1.52 -2.10 7.81
CA ASN A 121 -2.14 -1.97 9.13
C ASN A 121 -3.44 -1.16 9.06
N LYS A 122 -4.17 -1.12 10.18
CA LYS A 122 -5.47 -0.44 10.24
C LYS A 122 -5.38 1.07 9.99
N VAL A 123 -4.30 1.74 10.43
CA VAL A 123 -4.11 3.18 10.19
C VAL A 123 -4.02 3.45 8.69
N MET A 124 -3.18 2.70 7.96
CA MET A 124 -3.05 2.83 6.50
C MET A 124 -4.37 2.57 5.78
N ILE A 125 -5.10 1.53 6.19
CA ILE A 125 -6.44 1.22 5.66
C ILE A 125 -7.41 2.39 5.88
N GLU A 126 -7.38 3.00 7.06
CA GLU A 126 -8.26 4.12 7.39
C GLU A 126 -7.87 5.40 6.65
N VAL A 127 -6.58 5.66 6.43
CA VAL A 127 -6.10 6.75 5.57
C VAL A 127 -6.69 6.64 4.16
N TRP A 128 -6.54 5.48 3.52
CA TRP A 128 -7.10 5.26 2.17
C TRP A 128 -8.61 5.46 2.13
N ARG A 129 -9.34 4.99 3.14
CA ARG A 129 -10.79 5.19 3.24
C ARG A 129 -11.19 6.66 3.40
N LYS A 130 -10.44 7.42 4.20
CA LYS A 130 -10.71 8.84 4.47
C LYS A 130 -10.39 9.71 3.25
N GLN A 131 -9.29 9.43 2.54
CA GLN A 131 -8.93 10.15 1.30
C GLN A 131 -10.00 10.07 0.20
N LYS A 132 -10.79 8.99 0.16
CA LYS A 132 -11.90 8.84 -0.78
C LYS A 132 -13.15 9.66 -0.41
N ARG A 133 -13.29 10.10 0.85
CA ARG A 133 -14.50 10.79 1.30
C ARG A 133 -14.48 12.25 0.85
N PRO A 134 -15.60 12.79 0.33
CA PRO A 134 -15.68 14.21 -0.01
C PRO A 134 -15.72 15.11 1.24
N LYS A 135 -16.10 14.55 2.39
CA LYS A 135 -16.14 15.27 3.66
C LYS A 135 -14.71 15.38 4.21
N GLY A 136 -14.25 16.62 4.41
CA GLY A 136 -12.97 16.90 5.04
C GLY A 136 -12.83 16.30 6.44
N VAL A 137 -11.59 16.07 6.85
CA VAL A 137 -11.23 15.65 8.21
C VAL A 137 -11.15 16.89 9.09
N PHE A 138 -11.92 16.91 10.18
CA PHE A 138 -11.80 17.95 11.20
C PHE A 138 -10.80 17.50 12.26
N ILE A 139 -9.71 18.24 12.39
CA ILE A 139 -8.76 18.04 13.48
C ILE A 139 -9.17 18.94 14.64
N ASN A 140 -9.46 18.33 15.78
CA ASN A 140 -9.62 19.07 17.03
C ASN A 140 -8.24 19.14 17.72
N TYR A 141 -7.80 20.33 18.11
CA TYR A 141 -6.52 20.48 18.80
C TYR A 141 -6.66 20.14 20.30
N SER A 142 -6.95 18.87 20.59
CA SER A 142 -7.11 18.38 21.94
C SER A 142 -5.75 18.06 22.59
N LYS A 143 -5.79 17.62 23.85
CA LYS A 143 -4.60 17.23 24.61
C LYS A 143 -3.82 16.09 23.93
N ASP A 144 -4.52 15.16 23.29
CA ASP A 144 -3.90 13.96 22.69
C ASP A 144 -3.17 14.31 21.38
N GLU A 145 -3.81 15.10 20.53
CA GLU A 145 -3.22 15.70 19.33
C GLU A 145 -1.98 16.52 19.64
N LYS A 146 -2.08 17.42 20.64
CA LYS A 146 -0.94 18.23 21.09
C LYS A 146 0.20 17.36 21.59
N PHE A 147 -0.11 16.34 22.39
CA PHE A 147 0.90 15.39 22.88
C PHE A 147 1.63 14.71 21.73
N LEU A 148 0.92 14.26 20.69
CA LEU A 148 1.53 13.60 19.54
C LEU A 148 2.51 14.52 18.81
N LEU A 149 2.13 15.76 18.57
CA LEU A 149 2.99 16.75 17.93
C LEU A 149 4.21 17.07 18.81
N ASP A 150 4.00 17.36 20.10
CA ASP A 150 5.07 17.60 21.09
C ASP A 150 6.07 16.45 21.16
N TYR A 151 5.59 15.21 21.04
CA TYR A 151 6.44 14.04 21.01
C TYR A 151 7.27 13.99 19.72
N LEU A 152 6.64 14.19 18.56
CA LEU A 152 7.29 14.04 17.26
C LEU A 152 8.23 15.21 16.89
N SER A 153 8.13 16.37 17.55
CA SER A 153 9.15 17.42 17.41
C SER A 153 10.47 17.07 18.09
N ARG A 154 10.46 16.11 19.03
CA ARG A 154 11.65 15.68 19.80
C ARG A 154 12.15 14.31 19.37
N GLN A 155 11.30 13.53 18.71
CA GLN A 155 11.55 12.14 18.34
C GLN A 155 11.16 11.92 16.88
N ALA A 156 12.01 11.22 16.12
CA ALA A 156 11.83 11.09 14.67
C ALA A 156 10.53 10.39 14.26
N SER A 157 10.07 9.40 15.02
CA SER A 157 8.82 8.68 14.72
C SER A 157 8.19 8.01 15.94
N ILE A 158 6.94 7.57 15.78
CA ILE A 158 6.19 6.80 16.78
C ILE A 158 5.38 5.69 16.12
N THR A 159 5.21 4.55 16.79
CA THR A 159 4.27 3.51 16.34
C THR A 159 2.88 3.75 16.95
N GLN A 160 1.83 3.17 16.37
CA GLN A 160 0.47 3.28 16.92
C GLN A 160 0.38 2.77 18.37
N SER A 161 1.04 1.64 18.67
CA SER A 161 1.07 1.06 20.01
C SER A 161 1.83 1.92 21.01
N ALA A 162 2.95 2.52 20.60
CA ALA A 162 3.70 3.45 21.43
C ALA A 162 2.92 4.73 21.70
N TYR A 163 2.23 5.28 20.69
CA TYR A 163 1.39 6.46 20.85
C TYR A 163 0.25 6.20 21.83
N ALA A 164 -0.52 5.13 21.62
CA ALA A 164 -1.62 4.74 22.51
C ALA A 164 -1.16 4.64 23.98
N ARG A 165 -0.04 3.93 24.21
CA ARG A 165 0.52 3.75 25.56
C ARG A 165 0.98 5.07 26.19
N LYS A 166 1.71 5.90 25.43
CA LYS A 166 2.33 7.12 25.96
C LYS A 166 1.31 8.24 26.20
N ALA A 167 0.29 8.35 25.35
CA ALA A 167 -0.79 9.31 25.52
C ALA A 167 -1.87 8.82 26.50
N GLY A 168 -1.87 7.54 26.88
CA GLY A 168 -2.88 6.96 27.77
C GLY A 168 -4.25 6.80 27.09
N ILE A 169 -4.26 6.64 25.77
CA ILE A 169 -5.48 6.51 24.95
C ILE A 169 -5.64 5.09 24.42
N THR A 170 -6.86 4.76 23.98
CA THR A 170 -7.11 3.45 23.38
C THR A 170 -6.36 3.29 22.05
N TYR A 171 -6.03 2.05 21.68
CA TYR A 171 -5.40 1.75 20.39
C TYR A 171 -6.23 2.28 19.20
N ARG A 172 -7.56 2.28 19.34
CA ARG A 172 -8.50 2.79 18.34
C ARG A 172 -8.53 4.33 18.29
N ALA A 173 -8.43 5.01 19.43
CA ALA A 173 -8.30 6.47 19.45
C ALA A 173 -6.98 6.90 18.80
N ALA A 174 -5.87 6.21 19.10
CA ALA A 174 -4.60 6.42 18.41
C ALA A 174 -4.71 6.20 16.89
N GLU A 175 -5.44 5.16 16.46
CA GLU A 175 -5.72 4.90 15.03
C GLU A 175 -6.39 6.08 14.34
N ALA A 176 -7.44 6.63 14.99
CA ALA A 176 -8.24 7.73 14.46
C ALA A 176 -7.38 8.97 14.30
N ILE A 177 -6.69 9.40 15.36
CA ILE A 177 -5.85 10.61 15.35
C ILE A 177 -4.72 10.49 14.32
N LEU A 178 -4.01 9.35 14.29
CA LEU A 178 -2.92 9.14 13.32
C LEU A 178 -3.43 9.20 11.89
N SER A 179 -4.52 8.52 11.58
CA SER A 179 -5.09 8.54 10.23
C SER A 179 -5.63 9.92 9.84
N ASP A 180 -6.24 10.67 10.77
CA ASP A 180 -6.69 12.05 10.53
C ASP A 180 -5.53 12.99 10.19
N PHE A 181 -4.45 12.91 10.97
CA PHE A 181 -3.27 13.75 10.75
C PHE A 181 -2.56 13.43 9.44
N ILE A 182 -2.52 12.16 9.03
CA ILE A 182 -1.96 11.77 7.74
C ILE A 182 -2.82 12.32 6.60
N VAL A 183 -4.14 12.26 6.72
CA VAL A 183 -5.07 12.75 5.67
C VAL A 183 -4.96 14.26 5.50
N VAL A 184 -4.75 15.02 6.58
CA VAL A 184 -4.56 16.48 6.53
C VAL A 184 -3.14 16.88 6.11
N GLY A 185 -2.19 15.94 6.07
CA GLY A 185 -0.81 16.21 5.67
C GLY A 185 0.11 16.66 6.81
N ILE A 186 -0.31 16.51 8.07
CA ILE A 186 0.51 16.82 9.25
C ILE A 186 1.54 15.71 9.50
N LEU A 187 1.14 14.46 9.25
CA LEU A 187 1.99 13.28 9.43
C LEU A 187 2.20 12.54 8.12
N LYS A 188 3.31 11.82 8.06
CA LYS A 188 3.59 10.81 7.03
C LYS A 188 3.75 9.42 7.64
N ILE A 189 3.45 8.41 6.83
CA ILE A 189 3.72 7.00 7.15
C ILE A 189 5.20 6.73 6.87
N VAL A 190 5.90 6.15 7.84
CA VAL A 190 7.28 5.69 7.69
C VAL A 190 7.28 4.16 7.68
N LEU A 191 7.60 3.61 6.51
CA LEU A 191 7.68 2.17 6.27
C LEU A 191 9.08 1.70 6.64
N GLY A 192 9.19 0.93 7.73
CA GLY A 192 10.44 0.27 8.11
C GLY A 192 10.39 -1.23 7.81
N GLU A 193 11.52 -1.90 7.95
CA GLU A 193 11.62 -3.34 7.65
C GLU A 193 10.66 -4.20 8.49
N LYS A 194 10.59 -3.93 9.79
CA LYS A 194 9.84 -4.73 10.77
C LYS A 194 8.52 -4.11 11.23
N GLN A 195 8.37 -2.79 11.10
CA GLN A 195 7.21 -2.09 11.64
C GLN A 195 6.87 -0.81 10.85
N ILE A 196 5.59 -0.47 10.87
CA ILE A 196 5.07 0.81 10.39
C ILE A 196 5.09 1.82 11.54
N SER A 197 5.66 2.99 11.29
CA SER A 197 5.69 4.13 12.22
C SER A 197 5.20 5.41 11.53
N TYR A 198 5.07 6.50 12.29
CA TYR A 198 4.54 7.77 11.82
C TYR A 198 5.44 8.90 12.29
N ALA A 199 5.66 9.87 11.41
CA ALA A 199 6.52 11.03 11.63
C ALA A 199 5.83 12.29 11.15
N LEU A 200 6.31 13.47 11.56
CA LEU A 200 5.90 14.74 10.95
C LEU A 200 6.16 14.70 9.44
N ALA A 201 5.24 15.25 8.66
CA ALA A 201 5.48 15.48 7.24
C ALA A 201 6.62 16.51 7.06
N ASP A 202 7.40 16.39 5.99
CA ASP A 202 8.61 17.22 5.79
C ASP A 202 8.27 18.70 5.55
N ASP A 203 7.07 18.96 5.06
CA ASP A 203 6.50 20.27 4.72
C ASP A 203 5.56 20.82 5.81
N PHE A 204 5.40 20.11 6.93
CA PHE A 204 4.55 20.59 8.02
C PHE A 204 5.28 21.67 8.83
N ASP A 205 4.91 22.94 8.59
CA ASP A 205 5.32 24.07 9.41
C ASP A 205 4.46 24.16 10.68
N ARG A 206 5.04 23.69 11.77
CA ARG A 206 4.42 23.73 13.09
C ARG A 206 4.20 25.15 13.63
N GLU A 207 5.09 26.10 13.33
CA GLU A 207 4.97 27.47 13.85
C GLU A 207 3.71 28.14 13.28
N SER A 208 3.46 27.93 11.98
CA SER A 208 2.23 28.41 11.32
C SER A 208 0.95 27.80 11.90
N TRP A 209 1.01 26.55 12.41
CA TRP A 209 -0.14 25.82 12.94
C TRP A 209 -0.49 26.22 14.38
N GLU A 210 0.50 26.60 15.19
CA GLU A 210 0.29 27.00 16.59
C GLU A 210 -0.13 28.47 16.75
N GLN A 211 -0.02 29.28 15.70
CA GLN A 211 -0.54 30.65 15.69
C GLN A 211 -2.01 30.67 15.21
N PRO A 212 -2.98 31.08 16.04
CA PRO A 212 -4.32 31.35 15.54
C PRO A 212 -4.25 32.48 14.50
N PRO A 213 -5.15 32.52 13.49
CA PRO A 213 -5.18 33.63 12.54
C PRO A 213 -5.24 34.93 13.33
N SER A 214 -4.25 35.80 13.10
CA SER A 214 -4.29 37.18 13.57
C SER A 214 -5.54 37.83 12.98
N ASN A 215 -6.49 38.17 13.85
CA ASN A 215 -7.67 38.97 13.54
C ASN A 215 -7.30 40.27 12.81
#